data_AF-A0A7S1F3A3-F1
#
_entry.id   AF-A0A7S1F3A3-F1
#
_cell.length_a   1.000
_cell.length_b   1.000
_cell.length_c   1.000
_cell.angle_alpha   90.00
_cell.angle_beta   90.00
_cell.angle_gamma   90.00
#
_symmetry.space_group_name_H-M   'P 1'
#
loop_
_entity.id
_entity.type
_entity.pdbx_description
1 polymer ?
#
loop_
_entity_poly.entity_id
_entity_poly.type
_entity_poly.pdbx_seq_one_letter_code
_entity_poly.pdbx_strand_id
1 'polypeptide(L)'
;LNRKSDLSFNSVGEAHRMVHLLALHLLREDGCVFAQIGKVGEFNGKITPECNLPAIKHNSLENLAEVCDRLLSTKLSPLKGYVKVVSSTQEPFEAPSKRFQVSTEYQKTVCHCQLQCPIEVPTCVFRDRERAGVSPRTPNHGQRQQIVPDIGERQVYAFSHEDQTTLYTWLAVDEFDRLRNEDMENFLLNWISGLEPDPCAVASGTHEVERES
;
A
#
# COMPACT_ATOMS: atom_id res chain seq x y z
N LEU A 1 2.65 2.85 -26.95
CA LEU A 1 3.67 2.44 -25.96
C LEU A 1 3.65 3.41 -24.79
N ASN A 2 3.22 2.98 -23.62
CA ASN A 2 3.15 3.84 -22.43
C ASN A 2 4.54 3.88 -21.76
N ARG A 3 5.41 4.84 -22.15
CA ARG A 3 6.80 4.94 -21.64
C ARG A 3 6.79 5.45 -20.19
N LYS A 4 6.87 4.52 -19.23
CA LYS A 4 6.91 4.80 -17.77
C LYS A 4 8.35 4.84 -17.20
N SER A 5 9.35 5.04 -18.06
CA SER A 5 10.75 5.22 -17.67
C SER A 5 11.54 5.82 -18.81
N ASP A 6 12.57 6.57 -18.44
CA ASP A 6 13.51 7.22 -19.33
C ASP A 6 14.86 6.47 -19.29
N LEU A 7 15.65 6.57 -20.36
CA LEU A 7 17.03 6.09 -20.40
C LEU A 7 17.95 7.30 -20.36
N SER A 8 18.88 7.32 -19.42
CA SER A 8 19.84 8.40 -19.19
C SER A 8 21.25 7.84 -19.13
N PHE A 9 22.26 8.68 -19.38
CA PHE A 9 23.66 8.33 -19.20
C PHE A 9 24.18 8.98 -17.92
N ASN A 10 24.92 8.24 -17.10
CA ASN A 10 25.59 8.81 -15.93
C ASN A 10 26.85 9.62 -16.35
N SER A 11 27.54 10.22 -15.39
CA SER A 11 28.76 11.02 -15.64
C SER A 11 29.92 10.23 -16.27
N VAL A 12 29.87 8.90 -16.23
CA VAL A 12 30.87 7.98 -16.81
C VAL A 12 30.46 7.49 -18.21
N GLY A 13 29.27 7.88 -18.68
CA GLY A 13 28.75 7.47 -19.99
C GLY A 13 28.05 6.11 -19.99
N GLU A 14 27.74 5.54 -18.82
CA GLU A 14 26.97 4.30 -18.71
C GLU A 14 25.47 4.59 -18.73
N ALA A 15 24.73 3.82 -19.52
CA ALA A 15 23.29 3.92 -19.58
C ALA A 15 22.65 3.36 -18.30
N HIS A 16 21.74 4.12 -17.71
CA HIS A 16 20.88 3.68 -16.61
C HIS A 16 19.42 4.02 -16.91
N ARG A 17 18.51 3.36 -16.20
CA ARG A 17 17.07 3.57 -16.33
C ARG A 17 16.58 4.53 -15.25
N MET A 18 15.89 5.60 -15.62
CA MET A 18 15.29 6.54 -14.68
C MET A 18 13.79 6.29 -14.55
N VAL A 19 13.29 6.23 -13.31
CA VAL A 19 11.87 6.03 -13.00
C VAL A 19 11.38 7.14 -12.08
N HIS A 20 10.35 7.85 -12.53
CA HIS A 20 9.69 8.85 -11.71
C HIS A 20 8.51 8.22 -10.96
N LEU A 21 8.50 8.43 -9.65
CA LEU A 21 7.48 7.94 -8.74
C LEU A 21 6.84 9.11 -8.00
N LEU A 22 5.51 9.11 -7.92
CA LEU A 22 4.78 9.93 -6.95
C LEU A 22 4.27 8.99 -5.85
N ALA A 23 4.61 9.29 -4.60
CA ALA A 23 4.15 8.58 -3.42
C ALA A 23 3.29 9.50 -2.56
N LEU A 24 2.22 8.97 -1.98
CA LEU A 24 1.28 9.70 -1.13
C LEU A 24 1.61 9.43 0.34
N HIS A 25 2.12 10.43 1.05
CA HIS A 25 2.26 10.38 2.51
C HIS A 25 1.01 11.00 3.14
N LEU A 26 -0.03 10.17 3.29
CA LEU A 26 -1.34 10.59 3.77
C LEU A 26 -1.44 10.40 5.29
N LEU A 27 -1.67 11.48 6.02
CA LEU A 27 -1.86 11.48 7.46
C LEU A 27 -3.34 11.60 7.84
N ARG A 28 -3.73 10.86 8.87
CA ARG A 28 -5.00 11.06 9.61
C ARG A 28 -4.77 12.04 10.77
N GLU A 29 -5.84 12.52 11.38
CA GLU A 29 -5.81 13.48 12.50
C GLU A 29 -4.96 13.01 13.69
N ASP A 30 -4.86 11.70 13.92
CA ASP A 30 -4.04 11.10 14.99
C ASP A 30 -2.56 10.92 14.62
N GLY A 31 -2.14 11.39 13.44
CA GLY A 31 -0.77 11.28 12.96
C GLY A 31 -0.42 9.91 12.37
N CYS A 32 -1.35 8.97 12.30
CA CYS A 32 -1.12 7.70 11.61
C CYS A 32 -1.00 7.92 10.10
N VAL A 33 -0.10 7.17 9.46
CA VAL A 33 0.12 7.17 8.03
C VAL A 33 -0.70 6.07 7.35
N PHE A 34 -1.29 6.40 6.21
CA PHE A 34 -1.97 5.42 5.36
C PHE A 34 -0.93 4.61 4.58
N ALA A 35 -0.70 3.38 5.01
CA ALA A 35 0.34 2.51 4.47
C ALA A 35 -0.29 1.35 3.71
N GLN A 36 0.30 1.04 2.56
CA GLN A 36 0.08 -0.21 1.86
C GLN A 36 0.77 -1.33 2.65
N ILE A 37 0.09 -2.45 2.90
CA ILE A 37 0.67 -3.61 3.62
C ILE A 37 0.82 -4.85 2.75
N GLY A 38 0.13 -4.91 1.61
CA GLY A 38 0.32 -5.96 0.63
C GLY A 38 -0.63 -5.87 -0.55
N LYS A 39 -0.50 -6.84 -1.46
CA LYS A 39 -1.31 -7.00 -2.66
C LYS A 39 -1.81 -8.42 -2.77
N VAL A 40 -3.02 -8.59 -3.32
CA VAL A 40 -3.63 -9.87 -3.65
C VAL A 40 -3.92 -9.88 -5.14
N GLY A 41 -3.32 -10.81 -5.88
CA GLY A 41 -3.63 -11.01 -7.29
C GLY A 41 -4.99 -11.67 -7.46
N GLU A 42 -5.86 -11.15 -8.33
CA GLU A 42 -7.24 -11.63 -8.48
C GLU A 42 -7.30 -13.07 -9.01
N PHE A 43 -6.46 -13.41 -10.00
CA PHE A 43 -6.50 -14.72 -10.65
C PHE A 43 -5.95 -15.89 -9.83
N ASN A 44 -4.98 -15.63 -8.95
CA ASN A 44 -4.26 -16.69 -8.22
C ASN A 44 -4.37 -16.57 -6.70
N GLY A 45 -5.02 -15.51 -6.19
CA GLY A 45 -5.06 -15.20 -4.76
C GLY A 45 -3.68 -14.98 -4.15
N LYS A 46 -2.63 -14.78 -4.97
CA LYS A 46 -1.25 -14.70 -4.47
C LYS A 46 -1.10 -13.41 -3.68
N ILE A 47 -0.82 -13.58 -2.40
CA ILE A 47 -0.47 -12.48 -1.50
C ILE A 47 1.00 -12.10 -1.74
N THR A 48 1.24 -10.81 -1.92
CA THR A 48 2.58 -10.20 -1.92
C THR A 48 2.63 -9.21 -0.76
N PRO A 49 3.26 -9.56 0.37
CA PRO A 49 3.44 -8.65 1.50
C PRO A 49 4.39 -7.50 1.13
N GLU A 50 4.03 -6.27 1.49
CA GLU A 50 4.88 -5.09 1.30
C GLU A 50 4.37 -3.90 2.09
N CYS A 51 5.21 -3.31 2.94
CA CYS A 51 4.90 -2.06 3.64
C CYS A 51 5.46 -0.85 2.89
N ASN A 52 4.60 -0.08 2.22
CA ASN A 52 5.00 1.07 1.40
C ASN A 52 3.96 2.20 1.46
N LEU A 53 4.36 3.42 1.08
CA LEU A 53 3.40 4.46 0.78
C LEU A 53 2.65 4.13 -0.52
N PRO A 54 1.34 4.47 -0.62
CA PRO A 54 0.62 4.40 -1.89
C PRO A 54 1.37 5.19 -2.97
N ALA A 55 1.64 4.57 -4.12
CA ALA A 55 2.47 5.19 -5.14
C ALA A 55 2.06 4.86 -6.58
N ILE A 56 2.44 5.76 -7.49
CA ILE A 56 2.24 5.60 -8.94
C ILE A 56 3.50 6.03 -9.71
N LYS A 57 3.78 5.29 -10.80
CA LYS A 57 4.78 5.69 -11.79
C LYS A 57 4.19 6.76 -12.71
N HIS A 58 4.98 7.75 -13.08
CA HIS A 58 4.60 8.79 -14.03
C HIS A 58 5.75 9.12 -14.98
N ASN A 59 5.45 9.89 -16.01
CA ASN A 59 6.42 10.48 -16.92
C ASN A 59 7.06 11.74 -16.28
N SER A 60 8.32 12.02 -16.63
CA SER A 60 9.07 13.21 -16.17
C SER A 60 8.42 14.54 -16.53
N LEU A 61 7.64 14.58 -17.61
CA LEU A 61 6.97 15.78 -18.12
C LEU A 61 5.52 15.94 -17.61
N GLU A 62 5.00 14.97 -16.84
CA GLU A 62 3.65 15.06 -16.28
C GLU A 62 3.58 16.08 -15.13
N ASN A 63 2.48 16.84 -15.07
CA ASN A 63 2.21 17.72 -13.95
C ASN A 63 1.90 16.88 -12.69
N LEU A 64 2.63 17.11 -11.59
CA LEU A 64 2.48 16.31 -10.36
C LEU A 64 1.07 16.38 -9.74
N ALA A 65 0.35 17.50 -9.90
CA ALA A 65 -1.02 17.61 -9.42
C ALA A 65 -1.96 16.68 -10.22
N GLU A 66 -1.77 16.59 -11.53
CA GLU A 66 -2.51 15.66 -12.40
C GLU A 66 -2.16 14.19 -12.09
N VAL A 67 -0.89 13.90 -11.79
CA VAL A 67 -0.45 12.55 -11.37
C VAL A 67 -1.08 12.17 -10.03
N CYS A 68 -1.14 13.10 -9.07
CA CYS A 68 -1.77 12.89 -7.78
C CYS A 68 -3.27 12.67 -7.93
N ASP A 69 -3.97 13.52 -8.69
CA ASP A 69 -5.39 13.34 -9.00
C ASP A 69 -5.63 12.00 -9.70
N ARG A 70 -4.77 11.59 -10.63
CA ARG A 70 -4.86 10.27 -11.27
C ARG A 70 -4.68 9.12 -10.29
N LEU A 71 -3.72 9.19 -9.37
CA LEU A 71 -3.56 8.19 -8.30
C LEU A 71 -4.84 8.09 -7.44
N LEU A 72 -5.36 9.24 -7.01
CA LEU A 72 -6.59 9.33 -6.23
C LEU A 72 -7.81 8.90 -7.01
N SER A 73 -7.88 9.11 -8.32
CA SER A 73 -9.05 8.76 -9.15
C SER A 73 -9.06 7.31 -9.60
N THR A 74 -7.92 6.62 -9.53
CA THR A 74 -7.78 5.25 -10.05
C THR A 74 -7.63 4.26 -8.91
N LYS A 75 -6.44 4.16 -8.32
CA LYS A 75 -6.10 3.16 -7.30
C LYS A 75 -6.69 3.46 -5.93
N LEU A 76 -6.96 4.73 -5.66
CA LEU A 76 -7.44 5.22 -4.36
C LEU A 76 -8.77 5.98 -4.52
N SER A 77 -9.62 5.59 -5.47
CA SER A 77 -10.87 6.30 -5.81
C SER A 77 -11.76 6.65 -4.62
N PRO A 78 -11.93 5.80 -3.59
CA PRO A 78 -12.66 6.21 -2.38
C PRO A 78 -12.07 7.38 -1.59
N LEU A 79 -10.79 7.70 -1.77
CA LEU A 79 -10.14 8.84 -1.12
C LEU A 79 -10.29 10.14 -1.93
N LYS A 80 -10.78 10.07 -3.17
CA LYS A 80 -10.91 11.24 -4.04
C LYS A 80 -11.89 12.25 -3.41
N GLY A 81 -11.43 13.50 -3.30
CA GLY A 81 -12.19 14.59 -2.67
C GLY A 81 -12.00 14.73 -1.17
N TYR A 82 -11.38 13.73 -0.50
CA TYR A 82 -11.15 13.74 0.94
C TYR A 82 -9.68 13.96 1.33
N VAL A 83 -8.80 14.13 0.34
CA VAL A 83 -7.36 14.30 0.53
C VAL A 83 -6.96 15.72 0.16
N LYS A 84 -6.30 16.40 1.09
CA LYS A 84 -5.69 17.72 0.87
C LYS A 84 -4.17 17.59 0.76
N VAL A 85 -3.61 17.99 -0.38
CA VAL A 85 -2.16 18.10 -0.55
C VAL A 85 -1.66 19.32 0.23
N VAL A 86 -0.67 19.12 1.10
CA VAL A 86 -0.08 20.17 1.95
C VAL A 86 1.26 20.62 1.38
N SER A 87 2.12 19.67 1.01
CA SER A 87 3.45 19.94 0.46
C SER A 87 3.97 18.76 -0.34
N SER A 88 5.14 18.90 -0.94
CA SER A 88 5.84 17.81 -1.61
C SER A 88 7.35 17.89 -1.39
N THR A 89 8.00 16.74 -1.23
CA THR A 89 9.46 16.63 -1.13
C THR A 89 9.99 15.66 -2.19
N GLN A 90 11.18 15.91 -2.72
CA GLN A 90 11.86 14.97 -3.60
C GLN A 90 12.88 14.15 -2.81
N GLU A 91 12.85 12.83 -3.01
CA GLU A 91 13.71 11.84 -2.39
C GLU A 91 14.35 11.02 -3.51
N PRO A 92 15.61 11.30 -3.91
CA PRO A 92 16.33 10.40 -4.80
C PRO A 92 16.67 9.12 -4.04
N PHE A 93 16.45 7.97 -4.66
CA PHE A 93 17.02 6.71 -4.16
C PHE A 93 17.39 5.78 -5.31
N GLU A 94 18.46 5.03 -5.14
CA GLU A 94 18.91 4.04 -6.10
C GLU A 94 18.50 2.64 -5.65
N ALA A 95 17.98 1.84 -6.58
CA ALA A 95 17.72 0.42 -6.33
C ALA A 95 17.80 -0.37 -7.64
N PRO A 96 18.37 -1.59 -7.63
CA PRO A 96 18.39 -2.42 -8.82
C PRO A 96 16.96 -2.75 -9.28
N SER A 97 16.72 -2.69 -10.58
CA SER A 97 15.44 -3.14 -11.13
C SER A 97 15.33 -4.67 -11.06
N LYS A 98 14.42 -5.18 -10.22
CA LYS A 98 14.10 -6.61 -10.11
C LYS A 98 13.79 -7.27 -11.47
N ARG A 99 13.24 -6.52 -12.42
CA ARG A 99 12.80 -7.04 -13.73
C ARG A 99 13.87 -6.98 -14.81
N PHE A 100 14.66 -5.91 -14.85
CA PHE A 100 15.50 -5.59 -16.00
C PHE A 100 16.98 -5.83 -15.74
N GLN A 101 17.38 -6.07 -14.47
CA GLN A 101 18.79 -6.28 -14.10
C GLN A 101 19.73 -5.15 -14.58
N VAL A 102 19.20 -3.97 -14.86
CA VAL A 102 19.95 -2.75 -15.18
C VAL A 102 19.89 -1.80 -13.99
N SER A 103 20.95 -1.00 -13.82
CA SER A 103 20.97 0.08 -12.82
C SER A 103 19.75 0.98 -13.05
N THR A 104 18.97 1.20 -11.99
CA THR A 104 17.76 2.00 -12.04
C THR A 104 17.79 3.05 -10.94
N GLU A 105 17.72 4.30 -11.36
CA GLU A 105 17.57 5.44 -10.47
C GLU A 105 16.08 5.74 -10.32
N TYR A 106 15.62 5.89 -9.08
CA TYR A 106 14.25 6.27 -8.79
C TYR A 106 14.24 7.71 -8.28
N GLN A 107 13.60 8.59 -9.04
CA GLN A 107 13.27 9.93 -8.57
C GLN A 107 11.87 9.88 -7.96
N LYS A 108 11.81 9.83 -6.64
CA LYS A 108 10.55 9.77 -5.89
C LYS A 108 10.17 11.15 -5.41
N THR A 109 8.97 11.59 -5.76
CA THR A 109 8.32 12.74 -5.13
C THR A 109 7.32 12.23 -4.10
N VAL A 110 7.46 12.66 -2.85
CA VAL A 110 6.52 12.37 -1.77
C VAL A 110 5.58 13.56 -1.61
N CYS A 111 4.30 13.36 -1.90
CA CYS A 111 3.24 14.32 -1.63
C CYS A 111 2.73 14.13 -0.20
N HIS A 112 2.98 15.11 0.66
CA HIS A 112 2.48 15.14 2.03
C HIS A 112 1.05 15.62 2.05
N CYS A 113 0.16 14.79 2.56
CA CYS A 113 -1.27 14.96 2.45
C CYS A 113 -1.96 14.77 3.80
N GLN A 114 -3.12 15.39 3.96
CA GLN A 114 -3.98 15.24 5.13
C GLN A 114 -5.35 14.74 4.69
N LEU A 115 -5.83 13.72 5.39
CA LEU A 115 -7.21 13.25 5.27
C LEU A 115 -8.14 14.27 5.93
N GLN A 116 -9.17 14.71 5.21
CA GLN A 116 -10.10 15.75 5.67
C GLN A 116 -11.31 15.19 6.41
N CYS A 117 -11.68 13.92 6.17
CA CYS A 117 -12.78 13.25 6.86
C CYS A 117 -12.58 11.73 6.91
N PRO A 118 -13.31 11.01 7.79
CA PRO A 118 -13.33 9.55 7.78
C PRO A 118 -13.75 9.00 6.41
N ILE A 119 -13.23 7.83 6.08
CA ILE A 119 -13.50 7.13 4.81
C ILE A 119 -14.41 5.94 5.06
N GLU A 120 -15.41 5.78 4.20
CA GLU A 120 -16.31 4.61 4.20
C GLU A 120 -15.91 3.71 3.04
N VAL A 121 -15.16 2.66 3.34
CA VAL A 121 -14.60 1.75 2.33
C VAL A 121 -14.70 0.31 2.81
N PRO A 122 -14.72 -0.67 1.88
CA PRO A 122 -14.68 -2.08 2.24
C PRO A 122 -13.46 -2.40 3.10
N THR A 123 -13.72 -3.08 4.22
CA THR A 123 -12.69 -3.43 5.19
C THR A 123 -12.57 -4.93 5.36
N CYS A 124 -11.40 -5.37 5.79
CA CYS A 124 -11.10 -6.72 6.21
C CYS A 124 -10.73 -6.68 7.69
N VAL A 125 -11.10 -7.73 8.40
CA VAL A 125 -10.72 -7.94 9.80
C VAL A 125 -9.87 -9.20 9.89
N PHE A 126 -8.82 -9.16 10.70
CA PHE A 126 -8.06 -10.37 10.98
C PHE A 126 -8.90 -11.26 11.88
N ARG A 127 -9.12 -12.49 11.44
CA ARG A 127 -9.60 -13.53 12.33
C ARG A 127 -8.42 -14.42 12.61
N ASP A 128 -7.95 -14.39 13.86
CA ASP A 128 -7.06 -15.46 14.30
C ASP A 128 -7.85 -16.74 14.05
N ARG A 129 -7.39 -17.55 13.09
CA ARG A 129 -7.95 -18.87 12.86
C ARG A 129 -7.67 -19.59 14.14
N GLU A 130 -8.61 -19.53 15.08
CA GLU A 130 -8.56 -20.29 16.30
C GLU A 130 -8.15 -21.68 15.87
N ARG A 131 -6.99 -22.11 16.38
CA ARG A 131 -6.48 -23.46 16.19
C ARG A 131 -7.54 -24.38 16.82
N ALA A 132 -8.58 -24.69 16.07
CA ALA A 132 -9.82 -25.33 16.51
C ALA A 132 -9.62 -26.81 16.90
N GLY A 133 -8.42 -27.18 17.39
CA GLY A 133 -8.10 -28.54 17.78
C GLY A 133 -6.81 -28.73 18.56
N VAL A 134 -6.08 -27.67 18.97
CA VAL A 134 -4.86 -27.85 19.77
C VAL A 134 -5.11 -27.39 21.20
N SER A 135 -5.29 -28.40 22.07
CA SER A 135 -5.44 -28.28 23.52
C SER A 135 -4.50 -27.22 24.13
N PRO A 136 -4.96 -26.42 25.11
CA PRO A 136 -4.18 -25.37 25.76
C PRO A 136 -3.08 -25.99 26.62
N ARG A 137 -1.99 -26.43 25.99
CA ARG A 137 -0.80 -26.91 26.69
C ARG A 137 0.15 -25.75 26.91
N THR A 138 0.11 -25.31 28.17
CA THR A 138 1.13 -24.56 28.94
C THR A 138 1.71 -23.30 28.29
N PRO A 139 1.57 -22.13 28.94
CA PRO A 139 2.19 -20.89 28.49
C PRO A 139 3.70 -21.00 28.72
N ASN A 140 4.42 -21.52 27.73
CA ASN A 140 5.86 -21.40 27.74
C ASN A 140 6.15 -19.94 27.38
N HIS A 141 6.46 -19.19 28.44
CA HIS A 141 6.64 -17.75 28.53
C HIS A 141 7.91 -17.27 27.80
N GLY A 142 8.12 -17.73 26.56
CA GLY A 142 8.97 -17.00 25.63
C GLY A 142 8.16 -15.81 25.17
N GLN A 143 8.47 -14.61 25.67
CA GLN A 143 7.91 -13.35 25.18
C GLN A 143 7.99 -13.34 23.65
N ARG A 144 6.88 -13.69 22.99
CA ARG A 144 6.66 -13.37 21.59
C ARG A 144 6.45 -11.87 21.60
N GLN A 145 7.54 -11.12 21.52
CA GLN A 145 7.50 -9.67 21.41
C GLN A 145 6.54 -9.37 20.26
N GLN A 146 5.35 -8.86 20.58
CA GLN A 146 4.43 -8.40 19.56
C GLN A 146 5.13 -7.22 18.90
N ILE A 147 5.58 -7.45 17.67
CA ILE A 147 6.37 -6.50 16.87
C ILE A 147 5.59 -5.18 16.72
N VAL A 148 4.27 -5.29 16.64
CA VAL A 148 3.32 -4.18 16.67
C VAL A 148 2.15 -4.58 17.58
N PRO A 149 1.87 -3.84 18.67
CA PRO A 149 0.73 -4.10 19.54
C PRO A 149 -0.59 -4.02 18.76
N ASP A 150 -1.51 -4.93 19.06
CA ASP A 150 -2.91 -4.93 18.60
C ASP A 150 -3.09 -4.88 17.08
N ILE A 151 -2.06 -5.22 16.30
CA ILE A 151 -2.08 -5.19 14.83
C ILE A 151 -3.14 -6.12 14.23
N GLY A 152 -3.48 -7.22 14.92
CA GLY A 152 -4.59 -8.09 14.53
C GLY A 152 -5.96 -7.42 14.66
N GLU A 153 -6.13 -6.44 15.52
CA GLU A 153 -7.42 -5.76 15.71
C GLU A 153 -7.62 -4.58 14.75
N ARG A 154 -6.59 -4.26 13.96
CA ARG A 154 -6.63 -3.10 13.07
C ARG A 154 -7.50 -3.36 11.85
N GLN A 155 -8.26 -2.34 11.51
CA GLN A 155 -8.99 -2.27 10.27
C GLN A 155 -8.01 -2.25 9.09
N VAL A 156 -8.22 -3.16 8.14
CA VAL A 156 -7.50 -3.19 6.86
C VAL A 156 -8.47 -2.80 5.76
N TYR A 157 -8.08 -1.86 4.92
CA TYR A 157 -8.88 -1.38 3.79
C TYR A 157 -8.46 -2.07 2.51
N ALA A 158 -9.43 -2.45 1.69
CA ALA A 158 -9.19 -3.12 0.41
C ALA A 158 -9.58 -2.19 -0.75
N PHE A 159 -8.63 -1.95 -1.66
CA PHE A 159 -8.84 -1.15 -2.87
C PHE A 159 -8.52 -1.99 -4.09
N SER A 160 -9.53 -2.24 -4.92
CA SER A 160 -9.39 -2.98 -6.17
C SER A 160 -9.12 -2.04 -7.33
N HIS A 161 -8.14 -2.36 -8.17
CA HIS A 161 -7.84 -1.63 -9.39
C HIS A 161 -7.16 -2.54 -10.40
N GLU A 162 -7.74 -2.63 -11.62
CA GLU A 162 -7.40 -3.69 -12.58
C GLU A 162 -7.54 -5.07 -11.91
N ASP A 163 -6.67 -6.03 -12.22
CA ASP A 163 -6.75 -7.42 -11.72
C ASP A 163 -6.05 -7.62 -10.36
N GLN A 164 -6.06 -6.59 -9.52
CA GLN A 164 -5.33 -6.58 -8.25
C GLN A 164 -6.07 -5.82 -7.15
N THR A 165 -6.14 -6.45 -5.98
CA THR A 165 -6.56 -5.81 -4.73
C THR A 165 -5.33 -5.40 -3.94
N THR A 166 -5.28 -4.14 -3.52
CA THR A 166 -4.22 -3.63 -2.64
C THR A 166 -4.80 -3.39 -1.25
N LEU A 167 -4.06 -3.83 -0.23
CA LEU A 167 -4.45 -3.74 1.17
C LEU A 167 -3.71 -2.60 1.86
N TYR A 168 -4.45 -1.81 2.62
CA TYR A 168 -3.94 -0.64 3.33
C TYR A 168 -4.38 -0.63 4.79
N THR A 169 -3.64 0.04 5.66
CA THR A 169 -4.02 0.27 7.04
C THR A 169 -3.40 1.58 7.55
N TRP A 170 -3.90 2.08 8.67
CA TRP A 170 -3.30 3.21 9.37
C TRP A 170 -2.22 2.69 10.34
N LEU A 171 -1.01 3.21 10.21
CA LEU A 171 0.13 2.85 11.06
C LEU A 171 0.67 4.08 11.77
N ALA A 172 1.10 3.95 13.02
CA ALA A 172 1.98 4.95 13.60
C ALA A 172 3.29 5.01 12.78
N VAL A 173 3.95 6.17 12.76
CA VAL A 173 5.13 6.39 11.93
C VAL A 173 6.25 5.39 12.25
N ASP A 174 6.48 5.11 13.54
CA ASP A 174 7.48 4.14 13.99
C ASP A 174 7.11 2.69 13.59
N GLU A 175 5.83 2.36 13.53
CA GLU A 175 5.36 1.06 13.04
C GLU A 175 5.54 0.92 11.53
N PHE A 176 5.24 1.98 10.77
CA PHE A 176 5.48 2.02 9.34
C PHE A 176 6.96 1.78 9.02
N ASP A 177 7.85 2.49 9.71
CA ASP A 177 9.30 2.34 9.54
C ASP A 177 9.78 0.93 9.92
N ARG A 178 9.25 0.35 11.01
CA ARG A 178 9.55 -1.04 11.39
C ARG A 178 9.08 -2.05 10.35
N LEU A 179 7.83 -1.94 9.89
CA LEU A 179 7.21 -2.90 8.97
C LEU A 179 7.77 -2.83 7.54
N ARG A 180 8.45 -1.74 7.18
CA ARG A 180 9.13 -1.60 5.89
C ARG A 180 10.44 -2.40 5.80
N ASN A 181 10.96 -2.90 6.92
CA ASN A 181 12.13 -3.77 6.93
C ASN A 181 11.81 -5.15 6.32
N GLU A 182 12.72 -5.71 5.53
CA GLU A 182 12.57 -7.02 4.85
C GLU A 182 12.34 -8.17 5.84
N ASP A 183 12.87 -8.05 7.07
CA ASP A 183 12.66 -9.04 8.14
C ASP A 183 11.18 -9.19 8.54
N MET A 184 10.33 -8.21 8.19
CA MET A 184 8.90 -8.18 8.51
C MET A 184 8.01 -8.80 7.41
N GLU A 185 8.59 -9.26 6.30
CA GLU A 185 7.83 -9.84 5.18
C GLU A 185 7.00 -11.05 5.61
N ASN A 186 7.60 -11.97 6.38
CA ASN A 186 6.92 -13.15 6.91
C ASN A 186 5.81 -12.79 7.91
N PHE A 187 6.03 -11.74 8.70
CA PHE A 187 5.03 -11.24 9.63
C PHE A 187 3.81 -10.69 8.87
N LEU A 188 4.03 -9.81 7.90
CA LEU A 188 2.98 -9.25 7.04
C LEU A 188 2.24 -10.34 6.27
N LEU A 189 2.95 -11.33 5.72
CA LEU A 189 2.34 -12.45 5.01
C LEU A 189 1.37 -13.22 5.92
N ASN A 190 1.82 -13.56 7.13
CA ASN A 190 0.99 -14.27 8.10
C ASN A 190 -0.24 -13.45 8.52
N TRP A 191 -0.06 -12.15 8.77
CA TRP A 191 -1.14 -11.26 9.12
C TRP A 191 -2.17 -11.15 7.98
N ILE A 192 -1.71 -10.87 6.76
CA ILE A 192 -2.58 -10.74 5.58
C ILE A 192 -3.31 -12.03 5.26
N SER A 193 -2.66 -13.19 5.43
CA SER A 193 -3.27 -14.50 5.15
C SER A 193 -4.41 -14.86 6.11
N GLY A 194 -4.50 -14.20 7.27
CA GLY A 194 -5.61 -14.36 8.22
C GLY A 194 -6.69 -13.26 8.10
N LEU A 195 -6.57 -12.35 7.13
CA LEU A 195 -7.62 -11.37 6.87
C LEU A 195 -8.81 -12.04 6.19
N GLU A 196 -10.00 -11.77 6.72
CA GLU A 196 -11.27 -12.14 6.11
C GLU A 196 -12.05 -10.85 5.75
N PRO A 197 -12.83 -10.86 4.66
CA PRO A 197 -13.73 -9.74 4.34
C PRO A 197 -14.65 -9.44 5.52
N ASP A 198 -14.81 -8.16 5.87
CA ASP A 198 -15.74 -7.76 6.90
C ASP A 198 -17.19 -8.06 6.45
N PRO A 199 -17.95 -8.92 7.16
CA PRO A 199 -19.33 -9.23 6.80
C PRO A 199 -20.22 -7.99 6.69
N CYS A 200 -19.94 -6.94 7.48
CA CYS A 200 -20.69 -5.70 7.46
C CYS A 200 -20.44 -4.87 6.19
N ALA A 201 -19.25 -4.97 5.60
CA ALA A 201 -18.91 -4.24 4.37
C ALA A 201 -19.62 -4.80 3.13
N VAL A 202 -19.91 -6.11 3.11
CA VAL A 202 -20.53 -6.79 1.95
C VAL A 202 -22.00 -6.41 1.77
N ALA A 203 -22.71 -6.05 2.84
CA ALA A 203 -24.13 -5.71 2.81
C ALA A 203 -24.46 -4.40 2.07
N SER A 204 -23.45 -3.56 1.79
CA SER A 204 -23.64 -2.21 1.24
C SER A 204 -23.34 -2.10 -0.26
N GLY A 205 -22.88 -3.19 -0.90
CA GLY A 205 -22.27 -3.15 -2.24
C GLY A 205 -23.15 -3.62 -3.42
N THR A 206 -24.37 -4.13 -3.21
CA THR A 206 -25.28 -4.48 -4.32
C THR A 206 -26.01 -3.23 -4.82
N HIS A 207 -25.29 -2.36 -5.52
CA HIS A 207 -25.92 -1.51 -6.53
C HIS A 207 -25.70 -2.18 -7.89
N GLU A 208 -26.76 -2.83 -8.38
CA GLU A 208 -26.83 -3.35 -9.74
C GLU A 208 -26.48 -2.24 -10.73
N VAL A 209 -25.38 -2.44 -11.47
CA VAL A 209 -25.17 -1.72 -12.71
C VAL A 209 -26.14 -2.33 -13.72
N GLU A 210 -27.36 -1.78 -13.77
CA GLU A 210 -28.25 -1.97 -14.92
C GLU A 210 -27.48 -1.53 -16.17
N ARG A 211 -27.06 -2.51 -16.96
CA ARG A 211 -26.58 -2.29 -18.32
C ARG A 211 -27.80 -1.92 -19.16
N GLU A 212 -28.10 -0.64 -19.25
CA GLU A 212 -28.96 -0.14 -20.33
C GLU A 212 -28.29 -0.46 -21.67
N SER A 213 -29.06 -1.14 -22.52
CA SER A 213 -28.70 -1.64 -23.85
C SER A 213 -29.09 -0.64 -24.92
#